data_AF-A0A3B0SZP9-F1
#
_entry.id   AF-A0A3B0SZP9-F1
#
_cell.length_a   1.000
_cell.length_b   1.000
_cell.length_c   1.000
_cell.angle_alpha   90.00
_cell.angle_beta   90.00
_cell.angle_gamma   90.00
#
_symmetry.space_group_name_H-M   'P 1'
#
loop_
_entity.id
_entity.type
_entity.pdbx_description
1 polymer ?
#
loop_
_entity_poly.entity_id
_entity_poly.type
_entity_poly.pdbx_seq_one_letter_code
_entity_poly.pdbx_strand_id
1 'polypeptide(L)'
;MAIETTTELEINVKKRGGQVVAFNETRISKAIENAFKEFRKLPREVELSIESSRDAQKVALCVFSVLKERALNKEHITVEEVQDEVIRQIYENGFKDVGELYANYRKQHSARRSLFELYNTVKRDGKTVSFKPEKITSAIAKAFRANNNHILTEILLGKVHEISDEVISEIRKLWPDGKSIEIEEIQDLVERCLMKNGFHTVARTFIVYREERSKVRREQQRSESSDDSFDWAKNIFYETKSGEEKPLNLKEIRFLIESCCVGLENVSSEEVLKESVKNYFHGITEEKIAVSNIMAAKAFIEKEPNYSYVAARLLLLKQYNEAIGRNVSFDGVKTEYSLYFASYIRKAVELELLSPDLLSFDLKMLGNSLKPRRDFKFKYLGIQTLYDRYFIHSEGVRLELPQVFWMRVAMGLARKEKSQKNQKAIEFYNILATFRFMSSTPTLFNSGTRHSQLSSCFLTTIDDDLHHIFKCVQDDAMMSKWSGGLGND
;
A
#
# COMPACT_ATOMS: atom_id res chain seq x y z
N MET A 1 13.51 4.56 67.28
CA MET A 1 14.27 5.20 66.19
C MET A 1 13.66 4.74 64.87
N ALA A 2 12.64 5.46 64.41
CA ALA A 2 12.13 5.31 63.05
C ALA A 2 12.84 6.36 62.20
N ILE A 3 13.51 5.91 61.15
CA ILE A 3 14.18 6.77 60.18
C ILE A 3 13.09 7.31 59.26
N GLU A 4 12.71 8.57 59.45
CA GLU A 4 11.87 9.31 58.52
C GLU A 4 12.62 9.50 57.21
N THR A 5 12.26 8.73 56.19
CA THR A 5 12.56 9.02 54.79
C THR A 5 11.97 10.37 54.44
N THR A 6 12.83 11.37 54.27
CA THR A 6 12.49 12.71 53.82
C THR A 6 11.92 12.61 52.42
N THR A 7 10.62 12.82 52.28
CA THR A 7 9.94 12.98 50.99
C THR A 7 10.55 14.17 50.27
N GLU A 8 11.28 13.93 49.18
CA GLU A 8 11.72 14.98 48.26
C GLU A 8 10.47 15.65 47.71
N LEU A 9 10.24 16.92 48.08
CA LEU A 9 9.19 17.73 47.50
C LEU A 9 9.39 17.84 45.98
N GLU A 10 8.50 17.22 45.21
CA GLU A 10 8.45 17.37 43.76
C GLU A 10 7.92 18.76 43.41
N ILE A 11 8.82 19.64 42.95
CA ILE A 11 8.44 20.97 42.47
C ILE A 11 7.75 20.81 41.11
N ASN A 12 6.51 21.30 41.00
CA ASN A 12 5.73 21.27 39.76
C ASN A 12 5.74 22.64 39.07
N VAL A 13 6.09 22.65 37.77
CA VAL A 13 6.13 23.85 36.95
C VAL A 13 5.00 23.86 35.93
N LYS A 14 4.15 24.88 36.00
CA LYS A 14 3.11 25.13 35.00
C LYS A 14 3.68 25.90 33.82
N LYS A 15 3.68 25.27 32.64
CA LYS A 15 4.05 25.92 31.38
C LYS A 15 2.93 26.85 30.89
N ARG A 16 3.29 27.85 30.08
CA ARG A 16 2.37 28.83 29.45
C ARG A 16 1.24 28.21 28.61
N GLY A 17 1.40 26.95 28.17
CA GLY A 17 0.35 26.18 27.45
C GLY A 17 -0.57 25.36 28.36
N GLY A 18 -0.58 25.60 29.67
CA GLY A 18 -1.42 24.89 30.66
C GLY A 18 -0.85 23.55 31.15
N GLN A 19 0.14 22.98 30.46
CA GLN A 19 0.79 21.73 30.85
C GLN A 19 1.64 21.89 32.13
N VAL A 20 1.38 21.06 33.14
CA VAL A 20 2.20 20.96 34.35
C VAL A 20 3.28 19.88 34.12
N VAL A 21 4.53 20.19 34.44
CA VAL A 21 5.66 19.26 34.36
C VAL A 21 6.51 19.33 35.61
N ALA A 22 7.17 18.23 35.96
CA ALA A 22 8.16 18.22 37.02
C ALA A 22 9.30 19.21 36.72
N PHE A 23 9.75 19.92 37.75
CA PHE A 23 10.89 20.81 37.72
C PHE A 23 12.16 20.05 37.33
N ASN A 24 12.99 20.65 36.49
CA ASN A 24 14.23 20.03 36.04
C ASN A 24 15.40 20.93 36.40
N GLU A 25 16.13 20.54 37.45
CA GLU A 25 17.28 21.27 37.99
C GLU A 25 18.38 21.44 36.95
N THR A 26 18.69 20.38 36.18
CA THR A 26 19.77 20.40 35.18
C THR A 26 19.56 21.47 34.10
N ARG A 27 18.31 21.78 33.76
CA ARG A 27 18.00 22.83 32.78
C ARG A 27 18.32 24.23 33.27
N ILE A 28 18.11 24.49 34.56
CA ILE A 28 18.34 25.81 35.16
C ILE A 28 19.83 26.01 35.40
N SER A 29 20.52 25.01 35.93
CA SER A 29 21.99 25.05 36.04
C SER A 29 22.65 25.34 34.70
N LYS A 30 22.22 24.64 33.64
CA LYS A 30 22.73 24.88 32.29
C LYS A 30 22.37 26.26 31.73
N ALA A 31 21.21 26.82 32.09
CA ALA A 31 20.83 28.17 31.68
C ALA A 31 21.72 29.24 32.35
N ILE A 32 22.00 29.07 33.65
CA ILE A 32 22.89 29.94 34.42
C ILE A 32 24.33 29.81 33.90
N GLU A 33 24.84 28.60 33.69
CA GLU A 33 26.16 28.37 33.10
C GLU A 33 26.31 29.06 31.74
N ASN A 34 25.30 28.97 30.87
CA ASN A 34 25.34 29.64 29.58
C ASN A 34 25.40 31.17 29.72
N ALA A 35 24.74 31.75 30.72
CA ALA A 35 24.82 33.18 31.00
C ALA A 35 26.26 33.58 31.41
N PHE A 36 26.91 32.78 32.25
CA PHE A 36 28.32 32.98 32.63
C PHE A 36 29.27 32.81 31.43
N LYS A 37 29.01 31.84 30.53
CA LYS A 37 29.79 31.67 29.29
C LYS A 37 29.64 32.87 28.36
N GLU A 38 28.43 33.40 28.22
CA GLU A 38 28.12 34.57 27.40
C GLU A 38 28.83 35.82 27.92
N PHE A 39 28.83 36.05 29.23
CA PHE A 39 29.59 37.11 29.88
C PHE A 39 31.10 37.03 29.59
N ARG A 40 31.64 35.80 29.54
CA ARG A 40 33.06 35.54 29.24
C ARG A 40 33.37 35.41 27.74
N LYS A 41 32.39 35.60 26.85
CA LYS A 41 32.51 35.43 25.39
C LYS A 41 33.02 34.04 24.97
N LEU A 42 32.63 33.00 25.70
CA LEU A 42 33.00 31.62 25.40
C LEU A 42 31.92 30.92 24.54
N PRO A 43 32.30 30.08 23.56
CA PRO A 43 31.37 29.22 22.84
C PRO A 43 30.62 28.29 23.81
N ARG A 44 29.36 27.96 23.50
CA ARG A 44 28.50 27.14 24.39
C ARG A 44 29.05 25.74 24.68
N GLU A 45 29.92 25.24 23.80
CA GLU A 45 30.53 23.91 23.85
C GLU A 45 31.76 23.83 24.76
N VAL A 46 32.32 24.99 25.17
CA VAL A 46 33.53 25.05 26.02
C VAL A 46 33.13 25.03 27.50
N GLU A 47 33.86 24.27 28.33
CA GLU A 47 33.63 24.24 29.78
C GLU A 47 34.06 25.55 30.44
N LEU A 48 33.35 25.94 31.51
CA LEU A 48 33.71 27.11 32.31
C LEU A 48 34.99 26.84 33.11
N SER A 49 35.73 27.90 33.43
CA SER A 49 36.82 27.78 34.40
C SER A 49 36.28 27.31 35.76
N ILE A 50 37.11 26.63 36.56
CA ILE A 50 36.74 26.06 37.86
C ILE A 50 36.04 27.09 38.76
N GLU A 51 36.53 28.33 38.75
CA GLU A 51 35.98 29.44 39.53
C GLU A 51 34.58 29.86 39.04
N SER A 52 34.41 30.09 37.73
CA SER A 52 33.10 30.48 37.17
C SER A 52 32.07 29.36 37.20
N SER A 53 32.51 28.10 37.15
CA SER A 53 31.63 26.94 37.36
C SER A 53 31.12 26.88 38.81
N ARG A 54 31.99 27.20 39.79
CA ARG A 54 31.62 27.25 41.20
C ARG A 54 30.62 28.37 41.47
N ASP A 55 30.82 29.54 40.86
CA ASP A 55 29.91 30.68 40.97
C ASP A 55 28.53 30.38 40.36
N ALA A 56 28.50 29.78 39.16
CA ALA A 56 27.25 29.37 38.51
C ALA A 56 26.48 28.32 39.34
N GLN A 57 27.18 27.34 39.92
CA GLN A 57 26.59 26.34 40.81
C GLN A 57 26.04 26.95 42.10
N LYS A 58 26.77 27.90 42.71
CA LYS A 58 26.32 28.62 43.91
C LYS A 58 25.00 29.34 43.64
N VAL A 59 24.91 30.08 42.52
CA VAL A 59 23.67 30.75 42.12
C VAL A 59 22.54 29.75 41.87
N ALA A 60 22.82 28.63 41.19
CA ALA A 60 21.82 27.60 40.94
C ALA A 60 21.25 27.00 42.24
N LEU A 61 22.11 26.71 43.23
CA LEU A 61 21.68 26.21 44.53
C LEU A 61 20.77 27.21 45.28
N CYS A 62 21.09 28.51 45.23
CA CYS A 62 20.24 29.55 45.83
C CYS A 62 18.89 29.66 45.14
N VAL A 63 18.84 29.52 43.80
CA VAL A 63 17.58 29.46 43.05
C VAL A 63 16.75 28.26 43.49
N PHE A 64 17.37 27.08 43.65
CA PHE A 64 16.66 25.88 44.07
C PHE A 64 16.10 25.98 45.49
N SER A 65 16.86 26.55 46.45
CA SER A 65 16.36 26.73 47.82
C SER A 65 15.12 27.63 47.86
N VAL A 66 15.13 28.76 47.14
CA VAL A 66 14.00 29.69 47.13
C VAL A 66 12.79 29.12 46.40
N LEU A 67 13.00 28.38 45.30
CA LEU A 67 11.91 27.73 44.58
C LEU A 67 11.28 26.59 45.38
N LYS A 68 12.08 25.85 46.17
CA LYS A 68 11.58 24.80 47.08
C LYS A 68 10.71 25.39 48.19
N GLU A 69 11.12 26.53 48.75
CA GLU A 69 10.32 27.25 49.75
C GLU A 69 9.00 27.79 49.17
N ARG A 70 9.03 28.33 47.93
CA ARG A 70 7.82 28.82 47.26
C ARG A 70 6.88 27.70 46.83
N ALA A 71 7.41 26.52 46.50
CA ALA A 71 6.61 25.35 46.15
C ALA A 71 5.79 24.82 47.34
N LEU A 72 6.22 25.06 48.58
CA LEU A 72 5.43 24.69 49.78
C LEU A 72 4.13 25.50 49.89
N ASN A 73 4.11 26.72 49.33
CA ASN A 73 3.00 27.67 49.47
C ASN A 73 2.12 27.76 48.20
N LYS A 74 2.44 27.01 47.13
CA LYS A 74 1.71 27.03 45.86
C LYS A 74 1.67 25.65 45.21
N GLU A 75 0.51 25.27 44.67
CA GLU A 75 0.32 24.00 43.96
C GLU A 75 1.19 23.87 42.70
N HIS A 76 1.50 24.99 42.04
CA HIS A 76 2.40 25.05 40.90
C HIS A 76 3.14 26.39 40.81
N ILE A 77 4.41 26.36 40.38
CA ILE A 77 5.19 27.56 40.06
C ILE A 77 5.14 27.78 38.54
N THR A 78 4.95 29.01 38.11
CA THR A 78 4.96 29.37 36.69
C THR A 78 6.38 29.47 36.14
N VAL A 79 6.55 29.30 34.82
CA VAL A 79 7.88 29.42 34.17
C VAL A 79 8.46 30.82 34.33
N GLU A 80 7.61 31.85 34.42
CA GLU A 80 7.97 33.25 34.66
C GLU A 80 8.60 33.42 36.03
N GLU A 81 7.95 32.90 37.07
CA GLU A 81 8.43 33.00 38.44
C GLU A 81 9.79 32.32 38.62
N VAL A 82 10.01 31.17 37.95
CA VAL A 82 11.32 30.51 37.94
C VAL A 82 12.38 31.39 37.28
N GLN A 83 12.05 32.04 36.16
CA GLN A 83 12.99 32.90 35.44
C GLN A 83 13.29 34.21 36.18
N ASP A 84 12.28 34.80 36.81
CA ASP A 84 12.41 36.00 37.64
C ASP A 84 13.30 35.70 38.85
N GLU A 85 13.15 34.52 39.46
CA GLU A 85 13.98 34.11 40.59
C GLU A 85 15.44 33.87 40.18
N VAL A 86 15.69 33.29 39.01
CA VAL A 86 17.06 33.16 38.48
C VAL A 86 17.73 34.52 38.34
N ILE A 87 17.03 35.50 37.78
CA ILE A 87 17.54 36.86 37.64
C ILE A 87 17.84 37.47 39.02
N ARG A 88 16.88 37.35 39.95
CA ARG A 88 17.03 37.85 41.31
C ARG A 88 18.25 37.28 42.03
N GLN A 89 18.44 35.96 41.97
CA GLN A 89 19.57 35.30 42.61
C GLN A 89 20.91 35.63 41.97
N ILE A 90 20.96 35.85 40.65
CA ILE A 90 22.17 36.34 39.97
C ILE A 90 22.55 37.74 40.49
N TYR A 91 21.56 38.63 40.66
CA TYR A 91 21.78 39.97 41.22
C TYR A 91 22.17 39.96 42.70
N GLU A 92 21.49 39.17 43.53
CA GLU A 92 21.75 39.06 44.97
C GLU A 92 23.13 38.44 45.27
N ASN A 93 23.65 37.58 44.39
CA ASN A 93 25.00 37.03 44.48
C ASN A 93 26.10 37.94 43.89
N GLY A 94 25.76 39.18 43.48
CA GLY A 94 26.73 40.20 43.06
C GLY A 94 27.11 40.18 41.57
N PHE A 95 26.53 39.30 40.76
CA PHE A 95 26.85 39.16 39.34
C PHE A 95 25.94 40.01 38.44
N LYS A 96 25.93 41.33 38.66
CA LYS A 96 25.01 42.26 37.98
C LYS A 96 25.08 42.19 36.46
N ASP A 97 26.28 42.15 35.89
CA ASP A 97 26.48 42.11 34.43
C ASP A 97 25.97 40.80 33.81
N VAL A 98 26.15 39.67 34.51
CA VAL A 98 25.60 38.36 34.09
C VAL A 98 24.07 38.39 34.17
N GLY A 99 23.52 39.05 35.19
CA GLY A 99 22.09 39.24 35.37
C GLY A 99 21.47 40.07 34.24
N GLU A 100 22.13 41.16 33.84
CA GLU A 100 21.71 42.01 32.72
C GLU A 100 21.77 41.26 31.38
N LEU A 101 22.83 40.49 31.13
CA LEU A 101 22.93 39.66 29.91
C LEU A 101 21.83 38.59 29.88
N TYR A 102 21.59 37.90 30.99
CA TYR A 102 20.52 36.90 31.08
C TYR A 102 19.13 37.53 30.94
N ALA A 103 18.90 38.72 31.52
CA ALA A 103 17.66 39.47 31.38
C ALA A 103 17.45 39.98 29.94
N ASN A 104 18.49 40.48 29.27
CA ASN A 104 18.44 40.88 27.87
C ASN A 104 18.21 39.69 26.93
N TYR A 105 18.92 38.57 27.16
CA TYR A 105 18.68 37.30 26.47
C TYR A 105 17.20 36.89 26.61
N ARG A 106 16.65 36.93 27.83
CA ARG A 106 15.23 36.63 28.07
C ARG A 106 14.31 37.62 27.35
N LYS A 107 14.59 38.93 27.39
CA LYS A 107 13.76 39.95 26.74
C LYS A 107 13.75 39.80 25.22
N GLN A 108 14.91 39.56 24.60
CA GLN A 108 15.04 39.27 23.17
C GLN A 108 14.33 37.95 22.79
N HIS A 109 14.48 36.91 23.61
CA HIS A 109 13.82 35.63 23.37
C HIS A 109 12.31 35.69 23.67
N SER A 110 11.84 36.55 24.56
CA SER A 110 10.42 36.80 24.84
C SER A 110 9.79 37.58 23.69
N ALA A 111 10.47 38.60 23.17
CA ALA A 111 10.02 39.36 21.99
C ALA A 111 10.01 38.51 20.72
N ARG A 112 11.00 37.61 20.52
CA ARG A 112 10.96 36.61 19.45
C ARG A 112 9.84 35.58 19.65
N ARG A 113 9.49 35.21 20.88
CA ARG A 113 8.43 34.22 21.18
C ARG A 113 7.02 34.78 21.08
N SER A 114 6.77 35.99 21.56
CA SER A 114 5.45 36.64 21.47
C SER A 114 4.99 36.85 20.03
N LEU A 115 5.94 36.96 19.08
CA LEU A 115 5.69 37.05 17.65
C LEU A 115 5.26 35.73 16.98
N PHE A 116 5.45 34.56 17.62
CA PHE A 116 5.12 33.24 17.06
C PHE A 116 4.16 32.40 17.90
N GLU A 117 3.66 32.92 19.03
CA GLU A 117 2.59 32.29 19.82
C GLU A 117 1.24 32.24 19.07
N LEU A 118 1.10 33.04 18.01
CA LEU A 118 -0.06 33.07 17.11
C LEU A 118 -0.09 31.92 16.09
N TYR A 119 1.00 31.16 15.92
CA TYR A 119 1.11 30.12 14.89
C TYR A 119 1.20 28.72 15.50
N ASN A 120 0.38 27.83 14.98
CA ASN A 120 0.43 26.41 15.30
C ASN A 120 0.76 25.61 14.04
N THR A 121 1.53 24.54 14.18
CA THR A 121 1.80 23.59 13.11
C THR A 121 0.98 22.33 13.36
N VAL A 122 0.14 21.97 12.40
CA VAL A 122 -0.56 20.68 12.38
C VAL A 122 0.38 19.65 11.77
N LYS A 123 0.80 18.69 12.59
CA LYS A 123 1.58 17.56 12.11
C LYS A 123 0.67 16.57 11.38
N ARG A 124 1.26 15.72 10.54
CA ARG A 124 0.55 14.69 9.76
C ARG A 124 -0.17 13.63 10.63
N ASP A 125 0.12 13.56 11.93
CA ASP A 125 -0.58 12.71 12.92
C ASP A 125 -1.81 13.40 13.55
N GLY A 126 -2.18 14.59 13.05
CA GLY A 126 -3.27 15.42 13.58
C GLY A 126 -2.91 16.19 14.85
N LYS A 127 -1.69 16.02 15.40
CA LYS A 127 -1.27 16.74 16.62
C LYS A 127 -0.85 18.17 16.28
N THR A 128 -1.49 19.11 16.95
CA THR A 128 -1.14 20.52 16.88
C THR A 128 0.01 20.82 17.82
N VAL A 129 1.08 21.42 17.30
CA VAL A 129 2.24 21.88 18.09
C VAL A 129 2.50 23.36 17.83
N SER A 130 2.98 24.08 18.84
CA SER A 130 3.41 25.47 18.66
C SER A 130 4.53 25.55 17.60
N PHE A 131 4.38 26.51 16.69
CA PHE A 131 5.33 26.76 15.61
C PHE A 131 6.69 27.19 16.18
N LYS A 132 7.77 26.56 15.70
CA LYS A 132 9.14 26.83 16.14
C LYS A 132 10.04 27.17 14.95
N PRO A 133 10.45 28.44 14.78
CA PRO A 133 11.34 28.87 13.70
C PRO A 133 12.65 28.07 13.61
N GLU A 134 13.21 27.71 14.76
CA GLU A 134 14.47 26.94 14.89
C GLU A 134 14.44 25.60 14.12
N LYS A 135 13.25 25.00 13.96
CA LYS A 135 13.10 23.74 13.23
C LYS A 135 13.24 23.91 11.72
N ILE A 136 12.84 25.06 11.18
CA ILE A 136 13.01 25.40 9.77
C ILE A 136 14.50 25.54 9.48
N THR A 137 15.21 26.32 10.30
CA THR A 137 16.66 26.50 10.18
C THR A 137 17.41 25.17 10.29
N SER A 138 17.01 24.29 11.22
CA SER A 138 17.61 22.96 11.34
C SER A 138 17.35 22.08 10.11
N ALA A 139 16.16 22.15 9.52
CA ALA A 139 15.82 21.38 8.32
C ALA A 139 16.61 21.85 7.09
N ILE A 140 16.72 23.16 6.89
CA ILE A 140 17.51 23.76 5.81
C ILE A 140 18.99 23.44 6.02
N ALA A 141 19.52 23.58 7.23
CA ALA A 141 20.91 23.23 7.55
C ALA A 141 21.24 21.77 7.19
N LYS A 142 20.31 20.83 7.45
CA LYS A 142 20.50 19.41 7.07
C LYS A 142 20.58 19.22 5.56
N ALA A 143 19.78 19.94 4.78
CA ALA A 143 19.84 19.90 3.32
C ALA A 143 21.18 20.43 2.79
N PHE A 144 21.65 21.55 3.33
CA PHE A 144 22.96 22.12 2.99
C PHE A 144 24.11 21.18 3.38
N ARG A 145 24.04 20.50 4.53
CA ARG A 145 25.05 19.49 4.93
C ARG A 145 25.05 18.30 3.98
N ALA A 146 23.89 17.77 3.62
CA ALA A 146 23.78 16.64 2.72
C ALA A 146 24.37 16.92 1.33
N ASN A 147 24.29 18.17 0.86
CA ASN A 147 24.81 18.57 -0.45
C ASN A 147 26.32 18.95 -0.44
N ASN A 148 26.93 19.20 0.72
CA ASN A 148 28.31 19.69 0.84
C ASN A 148 29.22 18.71 1.63
N ASN A 149 29.11 17.41 1.38
CA ASN A 149 29.91 16.37 2.05
C ASN A 149 29.89 16.46 3.60
N HIS A 150 28.75 16.83 4.18
CA HIS A 150 28.55 17.03 5.62
C HIS A 150 29.33 18.19 6.27
N ILE A 151 30.03 19.02 5.49
CA ILE A 151 30.75 20.19 5.99
C ILE A 151 29.87 21.43 5.84
N LEU A 152 29.75 22.22 6.90
CA LEU A 152 28.99 23.46 6.92
C LEU A 152 29.91 24.62 7.31
N THR A 153 30.44 25.32 6.30
CA THR A 153 31.29 26.51 6.50
C THR A 153 30.48 27.69 7.04
N GLU A 154 31.13 28.64 7.71
CA GLU A 154 30.51 29.84 8.29
C GLU A 154 29.70 30.66 7.26
N ILE A 155 30.19 30.72 6.02
CA ILE A 155 29.51 31.37 4.88
C ILE A 155 28.18 30.67 4.51
N LEU A 156 28.15 29.33 4.60
CA LEU A 156 26.94 28.56 4.30
C LEU A 156 25.93 28.64 5.44
N LEU A 157 26.40 28.73 6.68
CA LEU A 157 25.55 29.00 7.84
C LEU A 157 24.85 30.36 7.72
N GLY A 158 25.56 31.41 7.29
CA GLY A 158 24.96 32.71 6.99
C GLY A 158 23.79 32.61 6.01
N LYS A 159 24.02 31.91 4.88
CA LYS A 159 22.98 31.67 3.86
C LYS A 159 21.79 30.85 4.36
N VAL A 160 22.03 29.85 5.22
CA VAL A 160 20.94 29.07 5.85
C VAL A 160 20.06 29.97 6.72
N HIS A 161 20.67 30.89 7.47
CA HIS A 161 19.93 31.85 8.28
C HIS A 161 19.12 32.83 7.42
N GLU A 162 19.72 33.39 6.36
CA GLU A 162 19.03 34.28 5.41
C GLU A 162 17.78 33.62 4.81
N ILE A 163 17.91 32.39 4.30
CA ILE A 163 16.78 31.65 3.71
C ILE A 163 15.74 31.30 4.78
N SER A 164 16.17 30.96 5.99
CA SER A 164 15.25 30.70 7.10
C SER A 164 14.41 31.93 7.43
N ASP A 165 15.04 33.10 7.51
CA ASP A 165 14.38 34.36 7.80
C ASP A 165 13.42 34.77 6.67
N GLU A 166 13.77 34.50 5.41
CA GLU A 166 12.88 34.70 4.27
C GLU A 166 11.64 33.79 4.36
N VAL A 167 11.81 32.49 4.63
CA VAL A 167 10.68 31.55 4.81
C VAL A 167 9.75 32.03 5.93
N ILE A 168 10.32 32.50 7.04
CA ILE A 168 9.57 33.02 8.18
C ILE A 168 8.81 34.30 7.79
N SER A 169 9.40 35.18 6.99
CA SER A 169 8.76 36.38 6.47
C SER A 169 7.58 36.05 5.55
N GLU A 170 7.76 35.07 4.65
CA GLU A 170 6.69 34.63 3.74
C GLU A 170 5.53 33.96 4.48
N ILE A 171 5.81 33.18 5.53
CA ILE A 171 4.76 32.63 6.42
C ILE A 171 3.91 33.76 7.03
N ARG A 172 4.53 34.87 7.44
CA ARG A 172 3.79 36.02 7.99
C ARG A 172 2.93 36.72 6.95
N LYS A 173 3.39 36.81 5.70
CA LYS A 173 2.64 37.45 4.61
C LYS A 173 1.42 36.61 4.21
N LEU A 174 1.58 35.28 4.16
CA LEU A 174 0.53 34.37 3.71
C LEU A 174 -0.53 34.11 4.80
N TRP A 175 -0.15 34.14 6.08
CA TRP A 175 -1.06 33.92 7.21
C TRP A 175 -0.99 35.04 8.26
N PRO A 176 -1.46 36.26 7.93
CA PRO A 176 -1.34 37.43 8.82
C PRO A 176 -2.10 37.28 10.15
N ASP A 177 -3.20 36.53 10.17
CA ASP A 177 -4.09 36.40 11.35
C ASP A 177 -3.67 35.29 12.34
N GLY A 178 -2.56 34.59 12.10
CA GLY A 178 -2.10 33.51 12.99
C GLY A 178 -3.00 32.28 12.96
N LYS A 179 -2.76 31.38 12.00
CA LYS A 179 -3.51 30.12 11.82
C LYS A 179 -2.70 28.87 12.14
N SER A 180 -3.43 27.76 12.25
CA SER A 180 -2.89 26.41 12.16
C SER A 180 -2.42 26.16 10.72
N ILE A 181 -1.12 25.98 10.52
CA ILE A 181 -0.47 25.72 9.22
C ILE A 181 -0.14 24.23 9.14
N GLU A 182 -0.40 23.59 8.01
CA GLU A 182 0.00 22.20 7.83
C GLU A 182 1.51 22.08 7.61
N ILE A 183 2.10 20.99 8.11
CA ILE A 183 3.54 20.80 7.99
C ILE A 183 4.03 20.68 6.54
N GLU A 184 3.16 20.30 5.60
CA GLU A 184 3.46 20.24 4.17
C GLU A 184 3.56 21.64 3.56
N GLU A 185 2.67 22.55 3.93
CA GLU A 185 2.68 23.93 3.44
C GLU A 185 3.98 24.65 3.83
N ILE A 186 4.48 24.37 5.04
CA ILE A 186 5.78 24.88 5.50
C ILE A 186 6.93 24.28 4.68
N GLN A 187 6.86 22.98 4.33
CA GLN A 187 7.90 22.32 3.54
C GLN A 187 7.92 22.84 2.10
N ASP A 188 6.76 23.02 1.48
CA ASP A 188 6.64 23.57 0.13
C ASP A 188 7.15 25.03 0.07
N LEU A 189 6.95 25.81 1.14
CA LEU A 189 7.52 27.15 1.26
C LEU A 189 9.04 27.15 1.37
N VAL A 190 9.61 26.21 2.13
CA VAL A 190 11.07 26.04 2.22
C VAL A 190 11.65 25.69 0.84
N GLU A 191 11.01 24.80 0.10
CA GLU A 191 11.44 24.43 -1.25
C GLU A 191 11.41 25.62 -2.21
N ARG A 192 10.31 26.39 -2.18
CA ARG A 192 10.16 27.58 -3.02
C ARG A 192 11.23 28.63 -2.72
N CYS A 193 11.53 28.88 -1.44
CA CYS A 193 12.57 29.83 -1.04
C CYS A 193 13.97 29.36 -1.44
N LEU A 194 14.27 28.05 -1.33
CA LEU A 194 15.53 27.48 -1.79
C LEU A 194 15.70 27.63 -3.32
N MET A 195 14.64 27.37 -4.09
CA MET A 195 14.66 27.52 -5.55
C MET A 195 14.80 28.99 -5.97
N LYS A 196 14.10 29.90 -5.30
CA LYS A 196 14.14 31.35 -5.58
C LYS A 196 15.53 31.95 -5.35
N ASN A 197 16.26 31.47 -4.34
CA ASN A 197 17.63 31.88 -4.05
C ASN A 197 18.70 31.14 -4.88
N GLY A 198 18.30 30.37 -5.91
CA GLY A 198 19.22 29.68 -6.82
C GLY A 198 19.86 28.40 -6.26
N PHE A 199 19.43 27.91 -5.09
CA PHE A 199 19.94 26.68 -4.49
C PHE A 199 19.19 25.43 -5.01
N HIS A 200 19.17 25.25 -6.33
CA HIS A 200 18.41 24.19 -6.98
C HIS A 200 18.83 22.77 -6.57
N THR A 201 20.14 22.55 -6.38
CA THR A 201 20.68 21.26 -5.94
C THR A 201 20.28 20.94 -4.51
N VAL A 202 20.34 21.92 -3.61
CA VAL A 202 19.92 21.77 -2.20
C VAL A 202 18.40 21.54 -2.11
N ALA A 203 17.60 22.24 -2.91
CA ALA A 203 16.16 22.03 -3.00
C ALA A 203 15.82 20.61 -3.47
N ARG A 204 16.52 20.09 -4.51
CA ARG A 204 16.35 18.72 -4.99
C ARG A 204 16.68 17.70 -3.88
N THR A 205 17.79 17.89 -3.18
CA THR A 205 18.20 17.01 -2.07
C THR A 205 17.18 17.05 -0.92
N PHE A 206 16.59 18.21 -0.63
CA PHE A 206 15.53 18.35 0.36
C PHE A 206 14.25 17.57 -0.05
N ILE A 207 13.84 17.67 -1.32
CA ILE A 207 12.67 16.96 -1.87
C ILE A 207 12.87 15.44 -1.82
N VAL A 208 14.04 14.95 -2.26
CA VAL A 208 14.35 13.51 -2.25
C VAL A 208 14.34 12.97 -0.82
N TYR A 209 14.97 13.67 0.12
CA TYR A 209 14.98 13.29 1.54
C TYR A 209 13.56 13.28 2.15
N ARG A 210 12.70 14.23 1.77
CA ARG A 210 11.28 14.29 2.18
C ARG A 210 10.51 13.07 1.66
N GLU A 211 10.71 12.71 0.40
CA GLU A 211 10.02 11.58 -0.24
C GLU A 211 10.46 10.25 0.35
N GLU A 212 11.77 10.04 0.53
CA GLU A 212 12.32 8.83 1.19
C GLU A 212 11.79 8.68 2.61
N ARG A 213 11.80 9.74 3.42
CA ARG A 213 11.22 9.69 4.77
C ARG A 213 9.71 9.46 4.73
N SER A 214 9.00 9.94 3.71
CA SER A 214 7.58 9.68 3.53
C SER A 214 7.30 8.25 3.08
N LYS A 215 8.20 7.60 2.34
CA LYS A 215 8.15 6.17 2.01
C LYS A 215 8.44 5.29 3.21
N VAL A 216 9.55 5.53 3.92
CA VAL A 216 9.93 4.78 5.14
C VAL A 216 8.82 4.86 6.20
N ARG A 217 8.14 6.01 6.34
CA ARG A 217 7.00 6.14 7.26
C ARG A 217 5.73 5.47 6.74
N ARG A 218 5.45 5.50 5.43
CA ARG A 218 4.36 4.71 4.81
C ARG A 218 4.60 3.21 4.98
N GLU A 219 5.86 2.78 4.96
CA GLU A 219 6.28 1.39 5.20
C GLU A 219 6.20 1.02 6.69
N GLN A 220 6.64 1.89 7.60
CA GLN A 220 6.53 1.69 9.06
C GLN A 220 5.07 1.71 9.53
N GLN A 221 4.24 2.61 9.01
CA GLN A 221 2.79 2.57 9.23
C GLN A 221 2.15 1.33 8.61
N ARG A 222 2.59 0.88 7.42
CA ARG A 222 2.15 -0.40 6.82
C ARG A 222 2.49 -1.62 7.68
N SER A 223 3.65 -1.64 8.35
CA SER A 223 4.07 -2.75 9.21
C SER A 223 3.37 -2.77 10.58
N GLU A 224 2.92 -1.62 11.08
CA GLU A 224 2.15 -1.53 12.34
C GLU A 224 0.62 -1.61 12.11
N SER A 225 0.11 -1.27 10.92
CA SER A 225 -1.34 -1.21 10.63
C SER A 225 -1.92 -2.41 9.88
N SER A 226 -1.15 -3.49 9.67
CA SER A 226 -1.60 -4.60 8.83
C SER A 226 -2.70 -5.47 9.46
N ASP A 227 -2.91 -5.41 10.79
CA ASP A 227 -3.92 -6.24 11.48
C ASP A 227 -5.16 -5.46 11.98
N ASP A 228 -5.10 -4.13 12.14
CA ASP A 228 -6.17 -3.34 12.80
C ASP A 228 -7.11 -2.57 11.84
N SER A 229 -6.74 -2.35 10.57
CA SER A 229 -7.53 -1.46 9.68
C SER A 229 -8.88 -2.04 9.18
N PHE A 230 -9.16 -3.31 9.46
CA PHE A 230 -10.37 -4.01 9.03
C PHE A 230 -11.15 -4.63 10.20
N ASP A 231 -11.07 -4.07 11.40
CA ASP A 231 -11.74 -4.61 12.59
C ASP A 231 -13.25 -4.82 12.40
N TRP A 232 -13.92 -3.97 11.63
CA TRP A 232 -15.35 -4.13 11.32
C TRP A 232 -15.64 -5.38 10.47
N ALA A 233 -14.71 -5.79 9.61
CA ALA A 233 -14.89 -6.93 8.72
C ALA A 233 -14.74 -8.28 9.46
N LYS A 234 -14.22 -8.28 10.69
CA LYS A 234 -14.23 -9.46 11.58
C LYS A 234 -15.66 -9.88 11.99
N ASN A 235 -16.63 -8.97 11.88
CA ASN A 235 -18.04 -9.21 12.21
C ASN A 235 -18.90 -9.60 11.00
N ILE A 236 -18.30 -9.78 9.82
CA ILE A 236 -19.04 -10.21 8.62
C ILE A 236 -19.16 -11.72 8.64
N PHE A 237 -20.39 -12.21 8.47
CA PHE A 237 -20.66 -13.62 8.20
C PHE A 237 -21.04 -13.75 6.73
N TYR A 238 -20.58 -14.83 6.11
CA TYR A 238 -20.91 -15.17 4.73
C TYR A 238 -21.73 -16.45 4.69
N GLU A 239 -22.60 -16.56 3.69
CA GLU A 239 -23.44 -17.72 3.47
C GLU A 239 -22.71 -18.70 2.53
N THR A 240 -22.58 -19.94 3.00
CA THR A 240 -22.03 -21.05 2.21
C THR A 240 -23.09 -21.64 1.28
N LYS A 241 -22.68 -22.46 0.31
CA LYS A 241 -23.61 -23.15 -0.61
C LYS A 241 -24.62 -24.08 0.10
N SER A 242 -24.31 -24.54 1.31
CA SER A 242 -25.21 -25.37 2.12
C SER A 242 -26.17 -24.54 3.00
N GLY A 243 -26.15 -23.20 2.89
CA GLY A 243 -26.96 -22.29 3.70
C GLY A 243 -26.42 -22.07 5.12
N GLU A 244 -25.22 -22.58 5.44
CA GLU A 244 -24.56 -22.30 6.72
C GLU A 244 -23.91 -20.91 6.70
N GLU A 245 -24.05 -20.17 7.79
CA GLU A 245 -23.31 -18.93 8.02
C GLU A 245 -21.94 -19.21 8.64
N LYS A 246 -20.88 -18.67 8.03
CA LYS A 246 -19.51 -18.78 8.55
C LYS A 246 -18.88 -17.40 8.72
N PRO A 247 -18.05 -17.19 9.75
CA PRO A 247 -17.34 -15.94 9.92
C PRO A 247 -16.35 -15.74 8.77
N LEU A 248 -16.27 -14.51 8.26
CA LEU A 248 -15.35 -14.14 7.19
C LEU A 248 -13.90 -14.17 7.70
N ASN A 249 -13.07 -15.07 7.15
CA ASN A 249 -11.66 -15.12 7.48
C ASN A 249 -10.85 -14.22 6.53
N LEU A 250 -10.58 -12.99 6.93
CA LEU A 250 -9.75 -12.06 6.14
C LEU A 250 -8.31 -12.54 5.91
N LYS A 251 -7.75 -13.37 6.81
CA LYS A 251 -6.40 -13.91 6.64
C LYS A 251 -6.36 -14.89 5.47
N GLU A 252 -7.39 -15.71 5.32
CA GLU A 252 -7.54 -16.61 4.17
C GLU A 252 -7.72 -15.85 2.85
N ILE A 253 -8.57 -14.81 2.84
CA ILE A 253 -8.79 -13.98 1.65
C ILE A 253 -7.49 -13.26 1.26
N ARG A 254 -6.77 -12.70 2.24
CA ARG A 254 -5.46 -12.06 2.01
C ARG A 254 -4.49 -13.05 1.39
N PHE A 255 -4.33 -14.23 1.98
CA PHE A 255 -3.43 -15.27 1.46
C PHE A 255 -3.81 -15.70 0.03
N LEU A 256 -5.11 -15.81 -0.25
CA LEU A 256 -5.63 -16.12 -1.58
C LEU A 256 -5.22 -15.04 -2.60
N ILE A 257 -5.45 -13.76 -2.29
CA ILE A 257 -5.08 -12.65 -3.16
C ILE A 257 -3.56 -12.58 -3.34
N GLU A 258 -2.78 -12.73 -2.26
CA GLU A 258 -1.31 -12.78 -2.31
C GLU A 258 -0.82 -13.88 -3.25
N SER A 259 -1.39 -15.08 -3.17
CA SER A 259 -1.04 -16.19 -4.07
C SER A 259 -1.29 -15.86 -5.55
N CYS A 260 -2.30 -15.02 -5.84
CA CYS A 260 -2.59 -14.55 -7.19
C CYS A 260 -1.58 -13.49 -7.69
N CYS A 261 -0.94 -12.75 -6.78
CA CYS A 261 0.07 -11.74 -7.11
C CYS A 261 1.49 -12.31 -7.30
N VAL A 262 1.77 -13.54 -6.87
CA VAL A 262 3.12 -14.13 -6.92
C VAL A 262 3.72 -14.09 -8.34
N GLY A 263 4.95 -13.58 -8.44
CA GLY A 263 5.71 -13.52 -9.69
C GLY A 263 5.21 -12.48 -10.71
N LEU A 264 4.41 -11.50 -10.26
CA LEU A 264 3.99 -10.35 -11.06
C LEU A 264 4.63 -9.08 -10.47
N GLU A 265 5.14 -8.22 -11.35
CA GLU A 265 5.73 -6.94 -10.95
C GLU A 265 4.66 -5.85 -10.82
N ASN A 266 4.92 -4.87 -9.96
CA ASN A 266 4.10 -3.66 -9.78
C ASN A 266 2.63 -3.91 -9.38
N VAL A 267 2.29 -5.08 -8.84
CA VAL A 267 0.97 -5.38 -8.29
C VAL A 267 1.01 -5.39 -6.76
N SER A 268 -0.09 -5.00 -6.12
CA SER A 268 -0.23 -4.92 -4.67
C SER A 268 -1.44 -5.72 -4.21
N SER A 269 -1.19 -6.84 -3.52
CA SER A 269 -2.26 -7.67 -2.92
C SER A 269 -3.08 -6.87 -1.90
N GLU A 270 -2.44 -5.96 -1.17
CA GLU A 270 -3.08 -5.11 -0.17
C GLU A 270 -4.04 -4.09 -0.80
N GLU A 271 -3.74 -3.57 -2.00
CA GLU A 271 -4.66 -2.66 -2.71
C GLU A 271 -5.90 -3.40 -3.21
N VAL A 272 -5.71 -4.61 -3.75
CA VAL A 272 -6.83 -5.47 -4.16
C VAL A 272 -7.68 -5.82 -2.95
N LEU A 273 -7.09 -6.23 -1.83
CA LEU A 273 -7.81 -6.58 -0.61
C LEU A 273 -8.63 -5.38 -0.08
N LYS A 274 -8.01 -4.19 -0.01
CA LYS A 274 -8.70 -2.95 0.42
C LYS A 274 -9.91 -2.65 -0.44
N GLU A 275 -9.80 -2.84 -1.74
CA GLU A 275 -10.90 -2.59 -2.68
C GLU A 275 -11.98 -3.68 -2.61
N SER A 276 -11.58 -4.96 -2.45
CA SER A 276 -12.49 -6.08 -2.30
C SER A 276 -13.40 -5.94 -1.08
N VAL A 277 -12.81 -5.60 0.08
CA VAL A 277 -13.52 -5.57 1.36
C VAL A 277 -14.61 -4.50 1.40
N LYS A 278 -14.49 -3.42 0.61
CA LYS A 278 -15.55 -2.40 0.48
C LYS A 278 -16.89 -2.97 -0.04
N ASN A 279 -16.84 -4.10 -0.75
CA ASN A 279 -18.00 -4.75 -1.33
C ASN A 279 -18.51 -5.91 -0.46
N TYR A 280 -17.93 -6.15 0.71
CA TYR A 280 -18.37 -7.19 1.62
C TYR A 280 -19.44 -6.65 2.57
N PHE A 281 -20.47 -7.45 2.78
CA PHE A 281 -21.59 -7.17 3.68
C PHE A 281 -22.03 -8.45 4.38
N HIS A 282 -22.72 -8.32 5.51
CA HIS A 282 -23.23 -9.48 6.25
C HIS A 282 -24.26 -10.26 5.41
N GLY A 283 -24.12 -11.58 5.35
CA GLY A 283 -24.93 -12.44 4.47
C GLY A 283 -24.49 -12.44 3.00
N ILE A 284 -23.29 -11.95 2.69
CA ILE A 284 -22.71 -12.11 1.34
C ILE A 284 -22.48 -13.60 1.05
N THR A 285 -22.74 -14.06 -0.17
CA THR A 285 -22.47 -15.45 -0.56
C THR A 285 -21.00 -15.67 -0.93
N GLU A 286 -20.50 -16.89 -0.77
CA GLU A 286 -19.13 -17.26 -1.19
C GLU A 286 -18.85 -16.90 -2.67
N GLU A 287 -19.84 -17.08 -3.55
CA GLU A 287 -19.73 -16.69 -4.95
C GLU A 287 -19.58 -15.17 -5.13
N LYS A 288 -20.34 -14.37 -4.40
CA LYS A 288 -20.23 -12.91 -4.45
C LYS A 288 -18.89 -12.42 -3.91
N ILE A 289 -18.33 -13.07 -2.87
CA ILE A 289 -16.97 -12.76 -2.40
C ILE A 289 -15.95 -12.97 -3.53
N ALA A 290 -16.01 -14.10 -4.22
CA ALA A 290 -15.10 -14.38 -5.35
C ALA A 290 -15.26 -13.35 -6.47
N VAL A 291 -16.49 -12.99 -6.84
CA VAL A 291 -16.77 -11.97 -7.87
C VAL A 291 -16.25 -10.59 -7.42
N SER A 292 -16.48 -10.19 -6.17
CA SER A 292 -15.97 -8.93 -5.63
C SER A 292 -14.44 -8.84 -5.70
N ASN A 293 -13.74 -9.91 -5.39
CA ASN A 293 -12.27 -9.98 -5.52
C ASN A 293 -11.81 -9.80 -6.98
N ILE A 294 -12.49 -10.46 -7.92
CA ILE A 294 -12.17 -10.35 -9.34
C ILE A 294 -12.42 -8.90 -9.82
N MET A 295 -13.55 -8.29 -9.44
CA MET A 295 -13.88 -6.92 -9.83
C MET A 295 -12.91 -5.89 -9.22
N ALA A 296 -12.51 -6.07 -7.97
CA ALA A 296 -11.49 -5.26 -7.32
C ALA A 296 -10.17 -5.29 -8.11
N ALA A 297 -9.67 -6.48 -8.46
CA ALA A 297 -8.45 -6.60 -9.27
C ALA A 297 -8.60 -5.95 -10.66
N LYS A 298 -9.77 -6.09 -11.31
CA LYS A 298 -10.03 -5.48 -12.62
C LYS A 298 -9.96 -3.96 -12.61
N ALA A 299 -10.42 -3.33 -11.54
CA ALA A 299 -10.42 -1.87 -11.41
C ALA A 299 -9.00 -1.26 -11.48
N PHE A 300 -7.96 -2.06 -11.21
CA PHE A 300 -6.56 -1.62 -11.29
C PHE A 300 -5.88 -1.91 -12.65
N ILE A 301 -6.54 -2.60 -13.59
CA ILE A 301 -5.95 -2.95 -14.91
C ILE A 301 -5.54 -1.70 -15.70
N GLU A 302 -6.35 -0.63 -15.62
CA GLU A 302 -6.05 0.63 -16.30
C GLU A 302 -4.81 1.33 -15.74
N LYS A 303 -4.48 1.10 -14.47
CA LYS A 303 -3.30 1.67 -13.81
C LYS A 303 -2.05 0.83 -14.05
N GLU A 304 -2.19 -0.50 -13.95
CA GLU A 304 -1.10 -1.45 -14.16
C GLU A 304 -1.63 -2.71 -14.87
N PRO A 305 -1.22 -2.99 -16.13
CA PRO A 305 -1.69 -4.13 -16.90
C PRO A 305 -1.53 -5.50 -16.24
N ASN A 306 -0.54 -5.68 -15.35
CA ASN A 306 -0.30 -6.94 -14.65
C ASN A 306 -1.47 -7.36 -13.74
N TYR A 307 -2.33 -6.43 -13.31
CA TYR A 307 -3.58 -6.76 -12.61
C TYR A 307 -4.54 -7.62 -13.46
N SER A 308 -4.38 -7.63 -14.79
CA SER A 308 -5.12 -8.54 -15.67
C SER A 308 -4.80 -10.02 -15.39
N TYR A 309 -3.56 -10.33 -15.02
CA TYR A 309 -3.18 -11.68 -14.60
C TYR A 309 -3.69 -12.00 -13.19
N VAL A 310 -3.71 -11.02 -12.27
CA VAL A 310 -4.28 -11.20 -10.93
C VAL A 310 -5.77 -11.53 -11.02
N ALA A 311 -6.54 -10.75 -11.79
CA ALA A 311 -7.96 -11.01 -12.03
C ALA A 311 -8.20 -12.36 -12.71
N ALA A 312 -7.35 -12.75 -13.67
CA ALA A 312 -7.41 -14.07 -14.30
C ALA A 312 -7.19 -15.20 -13.29
N ARG A 313 -6.19 -15.07 -12.41
CA ARG A 313 -5.86 -16.06 -11.37
C ARG A 313 -6.96 -16.20 -10.32
N LEU A 314 -7.60 -15.10 -9.92
CA LEU A 314 -8.78 -15.13 -9.06
C LEU A 314 -9.95 -15.86 -9.71
N LEU A 315 -10.20 -15.61 -11.00
CA LEU A 315 -11.22 -16.33 -11.77
C LEU A 315 -10.89 -17.82 -11.91
N LEU A 316 -9.62 -18.18 -12.11
CA LEU A 316 -9.18 -19.58 -12.16
C LEU A 316 -9.46 -20.32 -10.84
N LEU A 317 -9.20 -19.70 -9.68
CA LEU A 317 -9.54 -20.31 -8.39
C LEU A 317 -11.06 -20.56 -8.26
N LYS A 318 -11.90 -19.58 -8.65
CA LYS A 318 -13.35 -19.78 -8.72
C LYS A 318 -13.71 -20.98 -9.60
N GLN A 319 -13.09 -21.09 -10.77
CA GLN A 319 -13.35 -22.18 -11.72
C GLN A 319 -12.89 -23.54 -11.23
N TYR A 320 -11.72 -23.63 -10.58
CA TYR A 320 -11.25 -24.89 -9.98
C TYR A 320 -12.26 -25.37 -8.93
N ASN A 321 -12.73 -24.47 -8.08
CA ASN A 321 -13.70 -24.79 -7.05
C ASN A 321 -15.05 -25.21 -7.65
N GLU A 322 -15.49 -24.55 -8.72
CA GLU A 322 -16.73 -24.87 -9.44
C GLU A 322 -16.66 -26.26 -10.11
N ALA A 323 -15.60 -26.52 -10.87
CA ALA A 323 -15.48 -27.74 -11.67
C ALA A 323 -15.14 -28.98 -10.83
N ILE A 324 -14.23 -28.85 -9.86
CA ILE A 324 -13.78 -29.94 -8.99
C ILE A 324 -14.75 -30.17 -7.82
N GLY A 325 -15.53 -29.15 -7.43
CA GLY A 325 -16.51 -29.22 -6.36
C GLY A 325 -15.95 -29.05 -4.95
N ARG A 326 -14.69 -28.64 -4.80
CA ARG A 326 -14.04 -28.33 -3.52
C ARG A 326 -12.99 -27.24 -3.66
N ASN A 327 -12.61 -26.62 -2.55
CA ASN A 327 -11.55 -25.60 -2.54
C ASN A 327 -10.19 -26.19 -2.92
N VAL A 328 -9.56 -25.65 -3.97
CA VAL A 328 -8.26 -26.10 -4.49
C VAL A 328 -7.31 -24.91 -4.64
N SER A 329 -6.12 -25.03 -4.05
CA SER A 329 -5.03 -24.05 -4.23
C SER A 329 -4.27 -24.27 -5.53
N PHE A 330 -3.46 -23.29 -5.95
CA PHE A 330 -2.60 -23.43 -7.13
C PHE A 330 -1.57 -24.57 -7.01
N ASP A 331 -1.17 -24.93 -5.79
CA ASP A 331 -0.31 -26.09 -5.57
C ASP A 331 -1.10 -27.40 -5.64
N GLY A 332 -2.30 -27.42 -5.06
CA GLY A 332 -3.20 -28.58 -5.15
C GLY A 332 -3.58 -28.91 -6.59
N VAL A 333 -3.87 -27.90 -7.42
CA VAL A 333 -4.31 -28.13 -8.81
C VAL A 333 -3.26 -28.86 -9.66
N LYS A 334 -1.98 -28.83 -9.27
CA LYS A 334 -0.89 -29.55 -9.96
C LYS A 334 -1.13 -31.06 -9.97
N THR A 335 -1.69 -31.61 -8.91
CA THR A 335 -2.02 -33.03 -8.80
C THR A 335 -3.46 -33.31 -9.24
N GLU A 336 -4.38 -32.39 -8.97
CA GLU A 336 -5.80 -32.58 -9.29
C GLU A 336 -6.08 -32.68 -10.78
N TYR A 337 -5.38 -31.93 -11.65
CA TYR A 337 -5.67 -31.92 -13.08
C TYR A 337 -5.66 -33.30 -13.73
N SER A 338 -4.67 -34.14 -13.40
CA SER A 338 -4.54 -35.48 -14.00
C SER A 338 -5.70 -36.39 -13.56
N LEU A 339 -6.06 -36.34 -12.26
CA LEU A 339 -7.17 -37.11 -11.71
C LEU A 339 -8.52 -36.63 -12.25
N TYR A 340 -8.71 -35.30 -12.25
CA TYR A 340 -9.93 -34.64 -12.69
C TYR A 340 -10.18 -34.83 -14.19
N PHE A 341 -9.13 -34.84 -15.02
CA PHE A 341 -9.28 -34.99 -16.46
C PHE A 341 -10.00 -36.28 -16.86
N ALA A 342 -9.62 -37.42 -16.27
CA ALA A 342 -10.24 -38.69 -16.59
C ALA A 342 -11.69 -38.79 -16.07
N SER A 343 -12.00 -38.21 -14.90
CA SER A 343 -13.38 -38.16 -14.41
C SER A 343 -14.25 -37.21 -15.23
N TYR A 344 -13.71 -36.05 -15.64
CA TYR A 344 -14.35 -35.10 -16.53
C TYR A 344 -14.76 -35.74 -17.86
N ILE A 345 -13.84 -36.43 -18.57
CA ILE A 345 -14.16 -37.04 -19.87
C ILE A 345 -15.29 -38.06 -19.72
N ARG A 346 -15.23 -38.92 -18.70
CA ARG A 346 -16.29 -39.92 -18.46
C ARG A 346 -17.63 -39.26 -18.17
N LYS A 347 -17.67 -38.30 -17.24
CA LYS A 347 -18.88 -37.56 -16.88
C LYS A 347 -19.47 -36.79 -18.06
N ALA A 348 -18.63 -36.13 -18.85
CA ALA A 348 -19.10 -35.35 -19.99
C ALA A 348 -19.57 -36.22 -21.16
N VAL A 349 -19.07 -37.46 -21.30
CA VAL A 349 -19.63 -38.46 -22.23
C VAL A 349 -20.95 -39.01 -21.71
N GLU A 350 -21.06 -39.29 -20.41
CA GLU A 350 -22.31 -39.75 -19.77
C GLU A 350 -23.43 -38.72 -19.93
N LEU A 351 -23.12 -37.44 -19.77
CA LEU A 351 -24.05 -36.32 -20.00
C LEU A 351 -24.27 -36.02 -21.50
N GLU A 352 -23.72 -36.83 -22.40
CA GLU A 352 -23.82 -36.68 -23.86
C GLU A 352 -23.25 -35.36 -24.43
N LEU A 353 -22.42 -34.66 -23.66
CA LEU A 353 -21.75 -33.42 -24.08
C LEU A 353 -20.53 -33.71 -24.96
N LEU A 354 -19.84 -34.82 -24.70
CA LEU A 354 -18.67 -35.28 -25.46
C LEU A 354 -18.94 -36.57 -26.24
N SER A 355 -18.16 -36.77 -27.31
CA SER A 355 -18.21 -38.00 -28.10
C SER A 355 -17.64 -39.19 -27.31
N PRO A 356 -18.33 -40.35 -27.30
CA PRO A 356 -17.82 -41.58 -26.68
C PRO A 356 -16.45 -42.04 -27.22
N ASP A 357 -16.10 -41.66 -28.46
CA ASP A 357 -14.81 -41.98 -29.08
C ASP A 357 -13.61 -41.48 -28.26
N LEU A 358 -13.79 -40.41 -27.48
CA LEU A 358 -12.75 -39.86 -26.63
C LEU A 358 -12.31 -40.83 -25.52
N LEU A 359 -13.17 -41.77 -25.11
CA LEU A 359 -12.85 -42.82 -24.13
C LEU A 359 -11.84 -43.83 -24.67
N SER A 360 -11.62 -43.88 -25.98
CA SER A 360 -10.65 -44.79 -26.60
C SER A 360 -9.20 -44.32 -26.43
N PHE A 361 -8.96 -43.09 -25.97
CA PHE A 361 -7.63 -42.56 -25.69
C PHE A 361 -7.09 -43.05 -24.34
N ASP A 362 -5.78 -43.00 -24.17
CA ASP A 362 -5.16 -43.25 -22.86
C ASP A 362 -5.31 -42.01 -21.98
N LEU A 363 -6.44 -41.93 -21.27
CA LEU A 363 -6.75 -40.77 -20.43
C LEU A 363 -5.74 -40.57 -19.29
N LYS A 364 -5.08 -41.63 -18.82
CA LYS A 364 -4.05 -41.53 -17.77
C LYS A 364 -2.79 -40.89 -18.32
N MET A 365 -2.33 -41.34 -19.49
CA MET A 365 -1.19 -40.74 -20.19
C MET A 365 -1.45 -39.26 -20.52
N LEU A 366 -2.63 -38.96 -21.07
CA LEU A 366 -2.99 -37.59 -21.44
C LEU A 366 -3.16 -36.68 -20.21
N GLY A 367 -3.83 -37.16 -19.16
CA GLY A 367 -3.96 -36.42 -17.90
C GLY A 367 -2.61 -36.06 -17.27
N ASN A 368 -1.65 -37.00 -17.29
CA ASN A 368 -0.28 -36.76 -16.81
C ASN A 368 0.53 -35.78 -17.69
N SER A 369 0.13 -35.59 -18.95
CA SER A 369 0.79 -34.65 -19.86
C SER A 369 0.37 -33.20 -19.64
N LEU A 370 -0.76 -32.96 -18.97
CA LEU A 370 -1.28 -31.63 -18.68
C LEU A 370 -0.28 -30.80 -17.87
N LYS A 371 -0.20 -29.51 -18.17
CA LYS A 371 0.71 -28.55 -17.54
C LYS A 371 -0.09 -27.41 -16.88
N PRO A 372 -0.52 -27.56 -15.62
CA PRO A 372 -1.39 -26.59 -14.93
C PRO A 372 -0.80 -25.17 -14.86
N ARG A 373 0.53 -25.05 -14.78
CA ARG A 373 1.22 -23.74 -14.82
C ARG A 373 0.90 -22.91 -16.07
N ARG A 374 0.42 -23.52 -17.17
CA ARG A 374 0.02 -22.79 -18.38
C ARG A 374 -1.25 -21.96 -18.17
N ASP A 375 -2.05 -22.25 -17.15
CA ASP A 375 -3.21 -21.42 -16.80
C ASP A 375 -2.79 -19.99 -16.44
N PHE A 376 -1.58 -19.81 -15.90
CA PHE A 376 -1.08 -18.50 -15.49
C PHE A 376 -0.67 -17.62 -16.69
N LYS A 377 -0.72 -18.15 -17.91
CA LYS A 377 -0.51 -17.37 -19.14
C LYS A 377 -1.73 -16.54 -19.52
N PHE A 378 -2.92 -16.85 -18.99
CA PHE A 378 -4.13 -16.13 -19.35
C PHE A 378 -4.14 -14.73 -18.75
N LYS A 379 -4.47 -13.75 -19.61
CA LYS A 379 -5.03 -12.46 -19.18
C LYS A 379 -6.53 -12.64 -18.91
N TYR A 380 -7.09 -11.74 -18.10
CA TYR A 380 -8.49 -11.84 -17.65
C TYR A 380 -9.50 -12.02 -18.79
N LEU A 381 -9.43 -11.20 -19.84
CA LEU A 381 -10.34 -11.29 -20.98
C LEU A 381 -10.28 -12.66 -21.68
N GLY A 382 -9.09 -13.26 -21.77
CA GLY A 382 -8.90 -14.55 -22.42
C GLY A 382 -9.58 -15.68 -21.64
N ILE A 383 -9.32 -15.75 -20.33
CA ILE A 383 -9.94 -16.79 -19.50
C ILE A 383 -11.45 -16.56 -19.32
N GLN A 384 -11.89 -15.31 -19.22
CA GLN A 384 -13.32 -14.97 -19.16
C GLN A 384 -14.03 -15.39 -20.44
N THR A 385 -13.43 -15.12 -21.61
CA THR A 385 -14.00 -15.53 -22.90
C THR A 385 -14.20 -17.04 -22.98
N LEU A 386 -13.23 -17.82 -22.51
CA LEU A 386 -13.35 -19.28 -22.49
C LEU A 386 -14.44 -19.75 -21.52
N TYR A 387 -14.49 -19.18 -20.33
CA TYR A 387 -15.49 -19.50 -19.32
C TYR A 387 -16.93 -19.21 -19.76
N ASP A 388 -17.14 -18.03 -20.35
CA ASP A 388 -18.47 -17.56 -20.72
C ASP A 388 -19.03 -18.35 -21.90
N ARG A 389 -18.17 -18.79 -22.84
CA ARG A 389 -18.62 -19.29 -24.15
C ARG A 389 -18.08 -20.65 -24.58
N TYR A 390 -16.93 -21.11 -24.12
CA TYR A 390 -16.25 -22.28 -24.70
C TYR A 390 -16.22 -23.51 -23.78
N PHE A 391 -16.15 -23.29 -22.46
CA PHE A 391 -16.08 -24.38 -21.51
C PHE A 391 -17.40 -25.16 -21.46
N ILE A 392 -17.28 -26.48 -21.56
CA ILE A 392 -18.43 -27.38 -21.42
C ILE A 392 -19.05 -27.21 -20.04
N HIS A 393 -20.37 -27.06 -20.01
CA HIS A 393 -21.15 -26.87 -18.79
C HIS A 393 -22.42 -27.72 -18.81
N SER A 394 -22.95 -28.01 -17.62
CA SER A 394 -24.23 -28.70 -17.42
C SER A 394 -24.98 -28.01 -16.29
N GLU A 395 -26.26 -27.72 -16.48
CA GLU A 395 -27.12 -27.11 -15.45
C GLU A 395 -26.52 -25.82 -14.84
N GLY A 396 -25.87 -25.00 -15.68
CA GLY A 396 -25.21 -23.76 -15.26
C GLY A 396 -23.82 -23.93 -14.63
N VAL A 397 -23.37 -25.15 -14.34
CA VAL A 397 -22.05 -25.44 -13.76
C VAL A 397 -21.03 -25.74 -14.86
N ARG A 398 -19.92 -25.02 -14.88
CA ARG A 398 -18.81 -25.25 -15.82
C ARG A 398 -17.99 -26.43 -15.33
N LEU A 399 -18.00 -27.49 -16.14
CA LEU A 399 -17.29 -28.74 -15.85
C LEU A 399 -15.85 -28.69 -16.37
N GLU A 400 -15.55 -27.80 -17.30
CA GLU A 400 -14.28 -27.82 -18.01
C GLU A 400 -13.26 -26.81 -17.45
N LEU A 401 -12.05 -27.31 -17.21
CA LEU A 401 -10.90 -26.50 -16.83
C LEU A 401 -10.02 -26.14 -18.04
N PRO A 402 -9.23 -25.05 -18.00
CA PRO A 402 -8.54 -24.58 -19.20
C PRO A 402 -7.55 -25.59 -19.82
N GLN A 403 -6.77 -26.34 -19.03
CA GLN A 403 -5.91 -27.37 -19.62
C GLN A 403 -6.68 -28.59 -20.13
N VAL A 404 -7.83 -28.90 -19.51
CA VAL A 404 -8.74 -29.95 -19.96
C VAL A 404 -9.35 -29.55 -21.31
N PHE A 405 -9.77 -28.29 -21.45
CA PHE A 405 -10.26 -27.70 -22.70
C PHE A 405 -9.28 -27.88 -23.85
N TRP A 406 -8.02 -27.47 -23.65
CA TRP A 406 -6.99 -27.63 -24.69
C TRP A 406 -6.76 -29.09 -25.06
N MET A 407 -6.79 -29.99 -24.08
CA MET A 407 -6.64 -31.43 -24.32
C MET A 407 -7.84 -32.04 -25.03
N ARG A 408 -9.07 -31.65 -24.67
CA ARG A 408 -10.29 -32.07 -25.39
C ARG A 408 -10.22 -31.70 -26.86
N VAL A 409 -9.87 -30.44 -27.16
CA VAL A 409 -9.74 -29.97 -28.55
C VAL A 409 -8.69 -30.79 -29.28
N ALA A 410 -7.52 -30.97 -28.66
CA ALA A 410 -6.43 -31.76 -29.23
C ALA A 410 -6.81 -33.22 -29.50
N MET A 411 -7.50 -33.89 -28.57
CA MET A 411 -8.02 -35.25 -28.77
C MET A 411 -9.06 -35.30 -29.89
N GLY A 412 -9.96 -34.32 -29.95
CA GLY A 412 -10.98 -34.22 -30.98
C GLY A 412 -10.38 -34.15 -32.39
N LEU A 413 -9.25 -33.45 -32.54
CA LEU A 413 -8.50 -33.35 -33.80
C LEU A 413 -7.67 -34.61 -34.08
N ALA A 414 -7.07 -35.22 -33.06
CA ALA A 414 -6.20 -36.39 -33.21
C ALA A 414 -6.96 -37.74 -33.36
N ARG A 415 -8.30 -37.74 -33.31
CA ARG A 415 -9.09 -38.99 -33.23
C ARG A 415 -8.86 -39.97 -34.39
N LYS A 416 -8.48 -39.48 -35.57
CA LYS A 416 -8.25 -40.29 -36.78
C LYS A 416 -6.76 -40.58 -37.05
N GLU A 417 -5.86 -40.21 -36.14
CA GLU A 417 -4.40 -40.47 -36.22
C GLU A 417 -4.01 -41.93 -35.88
N LYS A 418 -4.98 -42.85 -35.89
CA LYS A 418 -4.81 -44.30 -35.67
C LYS A 418 -3.99 -44.60 -34.39
N SER A 419 -2.87 -45.32 -34.52
CA SER A 419 -2.00 -45.71 -33.41
C SER A 419 -1.27 -44.53 -32.75
N GLN A 420 -1.15 -43.39 -33.44
CA GLN A 420 -0.44 -42.21 -32.96
C GLN A 420 -1.35 -41.19 -32.26
N LYS A 421 -2.66 -41.48 -32.12
CA LYS A 421 -3.64 -40.52 -31.58
C LYS A 421 -3.26 -39.90 -30.24
N ASN A 422 -2.71 -40.68 -29.30
CA ASN A 422 -2.28 -40.14 -28.00
C ASN A 422 -1.09 -39.19 -28.15
N GLN A 423 -0.09 -39.54 -28.96
CA GLN A 423 1.09 -38.72 -29.19
C GLN A 423 0.72 -37.41 -29.92
N LYS A 424 -0.17 -37.50 -30.92
CA LYS A 424 -0.67 -36.34 -31.66
C LYS A 424 -1.55 -35.43 -30.80
N ALA A 425 -2.39 -35.98 -29.93
CA ALA A 425 -3.13 -35.18 -28.96
C ALA A 425 -2.19 -34.38 -28.04
N ILE A 426 -1.09 -34.99 -27.56
CA ILE A 426 -0.10 -34.27 -26.73
C ILE A 426 0.60 -33.18 -27.54
N GLU A 427 0.96 -33.44 -28.81
CA GLU A 427 1.56 -32.46 -29.71
C GLU A 427 0.64 -31.25 -29.92
N PHE A 428 -0.61 -31.49 -30.32
CA PHE A 428 -1.61 -30.44 -30.55
C PHE A 428 -1.94 -29.66 -29.27
N TYR A 429 -2.08 -30.36 -28.13
CA TYR A 429 -2.26 -29.73 -26.83
C TYR A 429 -1.12 -28.77 -26.51
N ASN A 430 0.13 -29.16 -26.75
CA ASN A 430 1.27 -28.31 -26.48
C ASN A 430 1.26 -27.04 -27.34
N ILE A 431 0.85 -27.13 -28.59
CA ILE A 431 0.73 -25.98 -29.49
C ILE A 431 -0.36 -25.02 -28.99
N LEU A 432 -1.57 -25.55 -28.73
CA LEU A 432 -2.74 -24.78 -28.29
C LEU A 432 -2.52 -24.14 -26.91
N ALA A 433 -2.16 -24.95 -25.90
CA ALA A 433 -2.01 -24.49 -24.52
C ALA A 433 -0.80 -23.57 -24.30
N THR A 434 0.11 -23.46 -25.28
CA THR A 434 1.20 -22.46 -25.25
C THR A 434 0.89 -21.19 -26.02
N PHE A 435 -0.28 -21.10 -26.65
CA PHE A 435 -0.76 -20.01 -27.50
C PHE A 435 0.12 -19.77 -28.73
N ARG A 436 0.84 -20.80 -29.21
CA ARG A 436 1.65 -20.69 -30.44
C ARG A 436 0.77 -20.69 -31.69
N PHE A 437 -0.37 -21.35 -31.60
CA PHE A 437 -1.40 -21.36 -32.62
C PHE A 437 -2.74 -21.51 -31.91
N MET A 438 -3.77 -20.91 -32.50
CA MET A 438 -5.14 -21.01 -32.02
C MET A 438 -6.03 -21.44 -33.18
N SER A 439 -6.76 -22.53 -32.99
CA SER A 439 -7.76 -22.96 -33.97
C SER A 439 -8.91 -21.96 -34.07
N SER A 440 -9.67 -22.05 -35.15
CA SER A 440 -10.89 -21.25 -35.33
C SER A 440 -11.93 -21.54 -34.24
N THR A 441 -12.83 -20.58 -34.00
CA THR A 441 -13.95 -20.71 -33.06
C THR A 441 -14.75 -22.02 -33.21
N PRO A 442 -15.23 -22.43 -34.41
CA PRO A 442 -15.98 -23.68 -34.55
C PRO A 442 -15.14 -24.91 -34.16
N THR A 443 -13.83 -24.90 -34.45
CA THR A 443 -12.94 -25.99 -34.03
C THR A 443 -12.79 -26.03 -32.51
N LEU A 444 -12.56 -24.89 -31.85
CA LEU A 444 -12.43 -24.82 -30.40
C LEU A 444 -13.72 -25.24 -29.67
N PHE A 445 -14.87 -24.84 -30.20
CA PHE A 445 -16.17 -25.14 -29.61
C PHE A 445 -16.55 -26.61 -29.80
N ASN A 446 -16.45 -27.13 -31.02
CA ASN A 446 -17.03 -28.43 -31.40
C ASN A 446 -16.04 -29.61 -31.37
N SER A 447 -14.74 -29.39 -31.19
CA SER A 447 -13.79 -30.50 -31.15
C SER A 447 -14.04 -31.39 -29.94
N GLY A 448 -14.21 -32.69 -30.20
CA GLY A 448 -14.46 -33.70 -29.16
C GLY A 448 -15.92 -33.81 -28.70
N THR A 449 -16.83 -32.97 -29.20
CA THR A 449 -18.28 -33.11 -28.95
C THR A 449 -18.90 -34.19 -29.85
N ARG A 450 -20.17 -34.57 -29.59
CA ARG A 450 -20.89 -35.56 -30.42
C ARG A 450 -21.06 -35.10 -31.87
N HIS A 451 -21.35 -33.81 -32.07
CA HIS A 451 -21.48 -33.19 -33.39
C HIS A 451 -20.34 -32.20 -33.62
N SER A 452 -19.22 -32.71 -34.15
CA SER A 452 -18.01 -31.92 -34.37
C SER A 452 -18.02 -31.14 -35.69
N GLN A 453 -18.82 -30.08 -35.80
CA GLN A 453 -18.72 -29.14 -36.93
C GLN A 453 -17.52 -28.20 -36.74
N LEU A 454 -16.39 -28.56 -37.33
CA LEU A 454 -15.10 -27.87 -37.09
C LEU A 454 -14.90 -26.63 -37.97
N SER A 455 -15.65 -26.53 -39.07
CA SER A 455 -15.64 -25.42 -40.02
C SER A 455 -17.01 -24.76 -40.07
N SER A 456 -17.03 -23.45 -40.28
CA SER A 456 -18.26 -22.66 -40.31
C SER A 456 -18.25 -21.62 -41.43
N CYS A 457 -17.38 -21.74 -42.44
CA CYS A 457 -17.34 -20.82 -43.58
C CYS A 457 -17.59 -21.64 -44.84
N PHE A 458 -18.63 -21.31 -45.57
CA PHE A 458 -19.03 -22.02 -46.78
C PHE A 458 -19.22 -21.03 -47.93
N LEU A 459 -18.96 -21.49 -49.14
CA LEU A 459 -19.25 -20.78 -50.37
C LEU A 459 -20.20 -21.62 -51.21
N THR A 460 -21.22 -20.98 -51.77
CA THR A 460 -22.13 -21.59 -52.73
C THR A 460 -22.18 -20.74 -54.00
N THR A 461 -22.55 -21.36 -55.12
CA THR A 461 -22.82 -20.66 -56.39
C THR A 461 -24.25 -21.01 -56.78
N ILE A 462 -25.03 -20.02 -57.21
CA ILE A 462 -26.44 -20.18 -57.53
C ILE A 462 -26.64 -20.15 -59.04
N ASP A 463 -26.88 -21.33 -59.63
CA ASP A 463 -27.29 -21.43 -61.03
C ASP A 463 -28.64 -20.75 -61.29
N ASP A 464 -28.82 -20.22 -62.51
CA ASP A 464 -30.07 -19.60 -63.01
C ASP A 464 -31.14 -20.67 -63.33
N ASP A 465 -31.52 -21.44 -62.31
CA ASP A 465 -32.57 -22.44 -62.33
C ASP A 465 -33.39 -22.35 -61.03
N LEU A 466 -34.72 -22.33 -61.15
CA LEU A 466 -35.60 -22.13 -60.00
C LEU A 466 -35.47 -23.22 -58.94
N HIS A 467 -35.28 -24.48 -59.35
CA HIS A 467 -35.07 -25.56 -58.39
C HIS A 467 -33.72 -25.43 -57.69
N HIS A 468 -32.67 -25.04 -58.42
CA HIS A 468 -31.36 -24.82 -57.84
C HIS A 468 -31.34 -23.63 -56.87
N ILE A 469 -32.01 -22.52 -57.19
CA ILE A 469 -32.18 -21.36 -56.31
C ILE A 469 -32.79 -21.80 -54.96
N PHE A 470 -33.91 -22.51 -54.98
CA PHE A 470 -34.57 -22.96 -53.74
C PHE A 470 -33.77 -24.05 -52.99
N LYS A 471 -33.01 -24.88 -53.71
CA LYS A 471 -32.05 -25.80 -53.10
C LYS A 471 -30.96 -25.04 -52.36
N CYS A 472 -30.37 -24.00 -52.95
CA CYS A 472 -29.35 -23.19 -52.28
C CYS A 472 -29.90 -22.51 -51.02
N VAL A 473 -31.15 -22.01 -51.04
CA VAL A 473 -31.82 -21.50 -49.83
C VAL A 473 -31.97 -22.58 -48.74
N GLN A 474 -32.30 -23.82 -49.14
CA GLN A 474 -32.35 -24.94 -48.21
C GLN A 474 -30.96 -25.28 -47.64
N ASP A 475 -29.93 -25.32 -48.48
CA ASP A 475 -28.55 -25.58 -48.08
C ASP A 475 -28.04 -24.50 -47.12
N ASP A 476 -28.33 -23.23 -47.40
CA ASP A 476 -28.03 -22.09 -46.53
C ASP A 476 -28.67 -22.26 -45.15
N ALA A 477 -29.96 -22.60 -45.10
CA ALA A 477 -30.65 -22.86 -43.84
C ALA A 477 -30.00 -24.01 -43.05
N MET A 478 -29.59 -25.08 -43.76
CA MET A 478 -28.94 -26.24 -43.14
C MET A 478 -27.54 -25.92 -42.61
N MET A 479 -26.76 -25.11 -43.33
CA MET A 479 -25.42 -24.68 -42.92
C MET A 479 -25.46 -23.64 -41.80
N SER A 480 -26.40 -22.69 -41.84
CA SER A 480 -26.59 -21.69 -40.80
C SER A 480 -27.21 -22.24 -39.51
N LYS A 481 -27.87 -23.40 -39.54
CA LYS A 481 -28.40 -24.11 -38.35
C LYS A 481 -27.40 -24.21 -37.21
N TRP A 482 -26.10 -24.32 -37.53
CA TRP A 482 -25.01 -24.41 -36.57
C TRP A 482 -24.04 -23.22 -36.65
N SER A 483 -24.57 -22.03 -36.96
CA SER A 483 -23.82 -20.78 -37.07
C SER A 483 -22.76 -20.77 -38.18
N GLY A 484 -23.04 -21.44 -39.31
CA GLY A 484 -22.26 -21.28 -40.53
C GLY A 484 -22.44 -19.90 -41.16
N GLY A 485 -21.33 -19.24 -41.50
CA GLY A 485 -21.27 -18.06 -42.36
C GLY A 485 -21.16 -18.47 -43.83
N LEU A 486 -21.84 -17.71 -44.68
CA LEU A 486 -22.14 -18.07 -46.07
C LEU A 486 -21.71 -16.93 -47.00
N GLY A 487 -21.09 -17.29 -48.13
CA GLY A 487 -20.91 -16.43 -49.27
C GLY A 487 -21.55 -17.08 -50.49
N ASN A 488 -22.51 -16.41 -51.10
CA ASN A 488 -23.24 -16.93 -52.25
C ASN A 488 -22.86 -16.10 -53.48
N ASP A 489 -22.36 -16.78 -54.50
CA ASP A 489 -22.06 -16.26 -55.83
C ASP A 489 -23.30 -16.36 -56.74
#